data_AF-A0A235J7P1-F1
#
_entry.id   AF-A0A235J7P1-F1
#
_cell.length_a   1.000
_cell.length_b   1.000
_cell.length_c   1.000
_cell.angle_alpha   90.00
_cell.angle_beta   90.00
_cell.angle_gamma   90.00
#
_symmetry.space_group_name_H-M   'P 1'
#
loop_
_entity.id
_entity.type
_entity.pdbx_description
1 polymer ?
#
loop_
_entity_poly.entity_id
_entity_poly.type
_entity_poly.pdbx_seq_one_letter_code
_entity_poly.pdbx_strand_id
1 'polypeptide(L)'
;MSIQRQSDEPTDNERSLQQLAWTLQASVEKFKLIWARCNYSALQSRLIKRLGEICQFKIQVLQLKESERTLYTAIREELQNDTQALMIVGWQSLQDLPQMLTSANQVREEFRNHLSLPIVVWISALLCLW
;
A
#
# COMPACT_ATOMS: atom_id res chain seq x y z
N MET A 1 40.79 -14.88 12.86
CA MET A 1 40.08 -14.42 14.07
C MET A 1 39.69 -12.97 13.81
N SER A 2 38.53 -12.71 13.18
CA SER A 2 37.21 -12.54 13.80
C SER A 2 37.26 -11.37 14.80
N ILE A 3 36.57 -10.26 14.58
CA ILE A 3 35.12 -10.12 14.81
C ILE A 3 34.51 -9.15 13.78
N GLN A 4 33.58 -9.65 12.96
CA GLN A 4 32.57 -8.83 12.30
C GLN A 4 31.57 -8.39 13.36
N ARG A 5 31.40 -7.07 13.57
CA ARG A 5 30.24 -6.56 14.28
C ARG A 5 29.06 -6.57 13.31
N GLN A 6 28.31 -7.66 13.31
CA GLN A 6 26.91 -7.65 12.91
C GLN A 6 26.18 -6.73 13.89
N SER A 7 25.76 -5.55 13.42
CA SER A 7 24.81 -4.73 14.16
C SER A 7 23.42 -5.32 13.96
N ASP A 8 22.94 -6.06 14.96
CA ASP A 8 21.54 -6.44 15.13
C ASP A 8 20.69 -5.20 15.49
N GLU A 9 20.67 -4.20 14.62
CA GLU A 9 19.55 -3.26 14.59
C GLU A 9 18.51 -3.88 13.64
N PRO A 10 17.22 -3.98 14.02
CA PRO A 10 16.18 -4.16 13.02
C PRO A 10 16.38 -3.02 12.05
N THR A 11 16.77 -3.32 10.80
CA THR A 11 16.88 -2.29 9.75
C THR A 11 15.63 -1.45 9.85
N ASP A 12 15.73 -0.11 9.84
CA ASP A 12 14.59 0.82 10.03
C ASP A 12 13.30 0.40 9.30
N ASN A 13 13.48 -0.26 8.15
CA ASN A 13 12.45 -0.97 7.39
C ASN A 13 11.63 -2.00 8.19
N GLU A 14 12.23 -2.91 8.96
CA GLU A 14 11.52 -3.97 9.70
C GLU A 14 10.67 -3.39 10.84
N ARG A 15 11.20 -2.40 11.56
CA ARG A 15 10.41 -1.68 12.58
C ARG A 15 9.24 -0.95 11.95
N SER A 16 9.48 -0.22 10.87
CA SER A 16 8.44 0.44 10.08
C SER A 16 7.41 -0.56 9.54
N LEU A 17 7.86 -1.75 9.13
CA LEU A 17 7.00 -2.81 8.62
C LEU A 17 6.10 -3.40 9.70
N GLN A 18 6.65 -3.66 10.90
CA GLN A 18 5.86 -4.12 12.04
C GLN A 18 4.82 -3.09 12.48
N GLN A 19 5.18 -1.80 12.47
CA GLN A 19 4.24 -0.72 12.74
C GLN A 19 3.12 -0.65 11.69
N LEU A 20 3.45 -0.85 10.41
CA LEU A 20 2.47 -0.93 9.34
C LEU A 20 1.54 -2.15 9.53
N ALA A 21 2.08 -3.33 9.82
CA ALA A 21 1.30 -4.54 10.08
C ALA A 21 0.34 -4.35 11.27
N TRP A 22 0.82 -3.78 12.38
CA TRP A 22 -0.01 -3.45 13.53
C TRP A 22 -1.12 -2.46 13.17
N THR A 23 -0.78 -1.43 12.38
CA THR A 23 -1.75 -0.42 11.92
C THR A 23 -2.84 -1.04 11.07
N LEU A 24 -2.49 -1.95 10.15
CA LEU A 24 -3.43 -2.69 9.32
C LEU A 24 -4.35 -3.55 10.17
N GLN A 25 -3.80 -4.37 11.07
CA GLN A 25 -4.57 -5.22 11.98
C GLN A 25 -5.58 -4.40 12.81
N ALA A 26 -5.16 -3.26 13.35
CA ALA A 26 -6.00 -2.39 14.17
C ALA A 26 -7.10 -1.65 13.39
N SER A 27 -7.04 -1.69 12.05
CA SER A 27 -7.98 -0.99 11.17
C SER A 27 -8.74 -1.92 10.21
N VAL A 28 -8.65 -3.23 10.39
CA VAL A 28 -9.57 -4.18 9.73
C VAL A 28 -11.02 -3.74 9.98
N GLU A 29 -11.87 -3.85 8.95
CA GLU A 29 -13.27 -3.39 8.91
C GLU A 29 -13.47 -1.86 8.99
N LYS A 30 -12.40 -1.07 9.02
CA LYS A 30 -12.46 0.39 9.07
C LYS A 30 -11.71 0.99 7.89
N PHE A 31 -12.30 2.00 7.27
CA PHE A 31 -11.59 2.78 6.27
C PHE A 31 -10.37 3.46 6.91
N LYS A 32 -9.18 3.17 6.39
CA LYS A 32 -7.95 3.88 6.74
C LYS A 32 -7.02 3.94 5.54
N LEU A 33 -6.59 5.14 5.16
CA LEU A 33 -5.62 5.33 4.09
C LEU A 33 -4.21 5.50 4.68
N ILE A 34 -3.26 4.71 4.21
CA ILE A 34 -1.88 4.68 4.70
C ILE A 34 -0.94 4.89 3.51
N TRP A 35 -0.01 5.84 3.63
CA TRP A 35 0.99 6.11 2.61
C TRP A 35 2.32 5.45 2.99
N ALA A 36 2.76 4.48 2.19
CA ALA A 36 4.03 3.80 2.40
C ALA A 36 5.03 4.26 1.32
N ARG A 37 6.11 4.94 1.73
CA ARG A 37 7.17 5.36 0.81
C ARG A 37 8.19 4.25 0.61
N CYS A 38 8.43 3.84 -0.62
CA CYS A 38 9.48 2.91 -1.00
C CYS A 38 10.01 3.24 -2.40
N ASN A 39 11.29 3.62 -2.49
CA ASN A 39 11.89 4.10 -3.74
C ASN A 39 12.44 2.98 -4.63
N TYR A 40 12.57 1.77 -4.09
CA TYR A 40 13.18 0.63 -4.78
C TYR A 40 12.15 -0.46 -4.98
N SER A 41 11.85 -0.80 -6.24
CA SER A 41 10.84 -1.81 -6.59
C SER A 41 11.13 -3.18 -5.96
N ALA A 42 12.38 -3.64 -6.02
CA ALA A 42 12.79 -4.90 -5.40
C ALA A 42 12.56 -4.93 -3.87
N LEU A 43 12.82 -3.80 -3.20
CA LEU A 43 12.55 -3.67 -1.77
C LEU A 43 11.05 -3.66 -1.49
N GLN A 44 10.26 -2.92 -2.26
CA GLN A 44 8.81 -2.87 -2.14
C GLN A 44 8.19 -4.28 -2.25
N SER A 45 8.58 -5.06 -3.26
CA SER A 45 8.10 -6.43 -3.43
C SER A 45 8.46 -7.33 -2.24
N ARG A 46 9.67 -7.18 -1.69
CA ARG A 46 10.09 -7.92 -0.48
C ARG A 46 9.28 -7.52 0.75
N LEU A 47 9.03 -6.22 0.96
CA LEU A 47 8.24 -5.72 2.08
C LEU A 47 6.77 -6.14 1.99
N ILE A 48 6.19 -6.10 0.79
CA ILE A 48 4.83 -6.60 0.51
C ILE A 48 4.70 -8.07 0.85
N LYS A 49 5.66 -8.90 0.39
CA LYS A 49 5.68 -10.33 0.72
C LYS A 49 5.78 -10.53 2.24
N ARG A 50 6.69 -9.79 2.89
CA ARG A 50 6.90 -9.89 4.33
C ARG A 50 5.69 -9.44 5.16
N LEU A 51 4.95 -8.41 4.72
CA LEU A 51 3.67 -8.03 5.33
C LEU A 51 2.64 -9.16 5.26
N GLY A 52 2.55 -9.85 4.13
CA GLY A 52 1.68 -11.02 4.00
C GLY A 52 2.07 -12.17 4.93
N GLU A 53 3.34 -12.28 5.32
CA GLU A 53 3.81 -13.27 6.31
C GLU A 53 3.52 -12.83 7.77
N ILE A 54 3.54 -11.53 8.05
CA ILE A 54 3.29 -10.98 9.40
C ILE A 54 1.78 -10.94 9.70
N CYS A 55 0.97 -10.57 8.71
CA CYS A 55 -0.46 -10.38 8.89
C CYS A 55 -1.21 -11.71 8.79
N GLN A 56 -2.07 -11.98 9.77
CA GLN A 56 -2.89 -13.21 9.84
C GLN A 56 -4.27 -13.06 9.19
N PHE A 57 -4.39 -12.15 8.21
CA PHE A 57 -5.65 -11.81 7.52
C PHE A 57 -5.41 -11.63 6.02
N LYS A 58 -6.48 -11.64 5.23
CA LYS A 58 -6.36 -11.58 3.77
C LYS A 58 -6.00 -10.17 3.31
N ILE A 59 -4.79 -10.04 2.76
CA ILE A 59 -4.33 -8.81 2.09
C ILE A 59 -4.35 -9.01 0.58
N GLN A 60 -5.11 -8.17 -0.12
CA GLN A 60 -5.08 -8.14 -1.58
C GLN A 60 -4.04 -7.13 -2.06
N VAL A 61 -3.28 -7.50 -3.10
CA VAL A 61 -2.41 -6.57 -3.84
C VAL A 61 -3.08 -6.23 -5.16
N LEU A 62 -3.39 -4.95 -5.37
CA LEU A 62 -3.91 -4.41 -6.62
C LEU A 62 -2.78 -3.70 -7.36
N GLN A 63 -2.44 -4.24 -8.53
CA GLN A 63 -1.47 -3.67 -9.45
C GLN A 63 -2.20 -2.76 -10.43
N LEU A 64 -1.97 -1.45 -10.30
CA LEU A 64 -2.48 -0.48 -11.26
C LEU A 64 -1.81 -0.73 -12.62
N LYS A 65 -2.65 -0.71 -13.65
CA LYS A 65 -2.26 -0.82 -15.06
C LYS A 65 -2.62 0.48 -15.76
N GLU A 66 -1.93 0.78 -16.85
CA GLU A 66 -2.37 1.84 -17.77
C GLU A 66 -3.82 1.57 -18.19
N SER A 67 -4.72 2.47 -17.80
CA SER A 67 -6.14 2.44 -18.18
C SER A 67 -6.76 3.81 -17.98
N GLU A 68 -7.87 4.07 -18.66
CA GLU A 68 -8.66 5.31 -18.49
C GLU A 68 -9.53 5.29 -17.21
N ARG A 69 -9.37 4.28 -16.34
CA ARG A 69 -10.20 4.11 -15.14
C ARG A 69 -9.70 5.01 -14.01
N THR A 70 -10.65 5.56 -13.25
CA THR A 70 -10.33 6.22 -11.97
C THR A 70 -9.87 5.19 -10.94
N LEU A 71 -9.09 5.63 -9.94
CA LEU A 71 -8.63 4.76 -8.85
C LEU A 71 -9.79 4.05 -8.14
N TYR A 72 -10.87 4.78 -7.87
CA TYR A 72 -12.06 4.21 -7.21
C TYR A 72 -12.66 3.07 -8.04
N THR A 73 -12.80 3.27 -9.35
CA THR A 73 -13.36 2.26 -10.26
C THR A 73 -12.47 1.03 -10.33
N ALA A 74 -11.15 1.22 -10.49
CA ALA A 74 -10.19 0.12 -10.49
C ALA A 74 -10.26 -0.71 -9.19
N ILE A 75 -10.38 -0.06 -8.03
CA ILE A 75 -10.54 -0.74 -6.76
C ILE A 75 -11.86 -1.53 -6.72
N ARG A 76 -12.98 -0.91 -7.09
CA ARG A 76 -14.30 -1.55 -7.01
C ARG A 76 -14.44 -2.78 -7.93
N GLU A 77 -13.81 -2.75 -9.09
CA GLU A 77 -13.86 -3.85 -10.06
C GLU A 77 -12.97 -5.04 -9.63
N GLU A 78 -11.84 -4.77 -8.99
CA GLU A 78 -10.84 -5.80 -8.70
C GLU A 78 -10.87 -6.28 -7.23
N LEU A 79 -11.49 -5.54 -6.32
CA LEU A 79 -11.57 -5.88 -4.90
C LEU A 79 -12.38 -7.16 -4.65
N GLN A 80 -11.77 -8.12 -3.95
CA GLN A 80 -12.42 -9.38 -3.57
C GLN A 80 -13.23 -9.21 -2.28
N ASN A 81 -14.37 -9.88 -2.18
CA ASN A 81 -15.32 -9.75 -1.05
C ASN A 81 -14.73 -10.12 0.32
N ASP A 82 -13.76 -11.02 0.37
CA ASP A 82 -13.07 -11.49 1.58
C ASP A 82 -11.78 -10.72 1.87
N THR A 83 -11.51 -9.64 1.14
CA THR A 83 -10.34 -8.79 1.36
C THR A 83 -10.48 -8.00 2.65
N GLN A 84 -9.51 -8.14 3.55
CA GLN A 84 -9.50 -7.46 4.83
C GLN A 84 -8.53 -6.27 4.85
N ALA A 85 -7.60 -6.19 3.90
CA ALA A 85 -6.78 -5.02 3.63
C ALA A 85 -6.34 -4.99 2.16
N LEU A 86 -6.12 -3.80 1.62
CA LEU A 86 -5.72 -3.59 0.23
C LEU A 86 -4.35 -2.91 0.17
N MET A 87 -3.46 -3.41 -0.68
CA MET A 87 -2.22 -2.75 -1.03
C MET A 87 -2.24 -2.37 -2.50
N ILE A 88 -1.97 -1.12 -2.82
CA ILE A 88 -2.01 -0.60 -4.18
C ILE A 88 -0.59 -0.26 -4.63
N VAL A 89 -0.19 -0.85 -5.76
CA VAL A 89 1.14 -0.71 -6.38
C VAL A 89 0.99 -0.36 -7.87
N GLY A 90 2.10 -0.10 -8.56
CA GLY A 90 2.07 0.22 -10.00
C GLY A 90 1.81 1.69 -10.33
N TRP A 91 2.00 2.59 -9.38
CA TRP A 91 1.78 4.02 -9.57
C TRP A 91 2.73 4.65 -10.60
N GLN A 92 3.92 4.08 -10.78
CA GLN A 92 4.95 4.59 -11.69
C GLN A 92 4.64 4.30 -13.16
N SER A 93 3.79 3.31 -13.44
CA SER A 93 3.36 2.99 -14.81
C SER A 93 2.15 3.80 -15.27
N LEU A 94 1.69 4.78 -14.49
CA LEU A 94 0.55 5.60 -14.85
C LEU A 94 1.02 6.89 -15.51
N GLN A 95 0.54 7.14 -16.73
CA GLN A 95 0.85 8.37 -17.47
C GLN A 95 0.20 9.60 -16.85
N ASP A 96 -0.99 9.45 -16.24
CA ASP A 96 -1.76 10.55 -15.66
C ASP A 96 -2.06 10.34 -14.16
N LEU A 97 -0.99 10.17 -13.39
CA LEU A 97 -1.08 10.04 -11.95
C LEU A 97 -1.75 11.26 -11.26
N PRO A 98 -1.42 12.53 -11.60
CA PRO A 98 -2.04 13.69 -10.95
C PRO A 98 -3.56 13.74 -11.13
N GLN A 99 -4.06 13.43 -12.33
CA GLN A 99 -5.50 13.37 -12.57
C GLN A 99 -6.13 12.24 -11.77
N MET A 100 -5.53 11.05 -11.74
CA MET A 100 -6.08 9.92 -11.00
C MET A 100 -6.15 10.18 -9.49
N LEU A 101 -5.14 10.86 -8.93
CA LEU A 101 -5.14 11.30 -7.52
C LEU A 101 -6.18 12.40 -7.27
N THR A 102 -6.30 13.36 -8.18
CA THR A 102 -7.34 14.41 -8.13
C THR A 102 -8.73 13.81 -8.11
N SER A 103 -9.03 12.90 -9.04
CA SER A 103 -10.31 12.20 -9.10
C SER A 103 -10.55 11.36 -7.85
N ALA A 104 -9.54 10.70 -7.30
CA ALA A 104 -9.67 9.96 -6.04
C ALA A 104 -10.03 10.87 -4.85
N ASN A 105 -9.43 12.06 -4.78
CA ASN A 105 -9.74 13.06 -3.75
C ASN A 105 -11.16 13.61 -3.86
N GLN A 106 -11.70 13.74 -5.08
CA GLN A 106 -13.07 14.20 -5.29
C GLN A 106 -14.12 13.22 -4.73
N VAL A 107 -13.83 11.92 -4.74
CA VAL A 107 -14.74 10.88 -4.26
C VAL A 107 -14.39 10.33 -2.87
N ARG A 108 -13.77 11.17 -2.02
CA ARG A 108 -13.27 10.76 -0.69
C ARG A 108 -14.38 10.18 0.21
N GLU A 109 -15.60 10.71 0.12
CA GLU A 109 -16.72 10.22 0.93
C GLU A 109 -17.18 8.85 0.45
N GLU A 110 -17.13 8.58 -0.85
CA GLU A 110 -17.45 7.29 -1.46
C GLU A 110 -16.44 6.23 -1.04
N PHE A 111 -15.14 6.56 -0.98
CA PHE A 111 -14.13 5.70 -0.38
C PHE A 111 -14.50 5.35 1.06
N ARG A 112 -14.83 6.35 1.89
CA ARG A 112 -15.14 6.12 3.31
C ARG A 112 -16.41 5.30 3.51
N ASN A 113 -17.44 5.52 2.70
CA ASN A 113 -18.74 4.88 2.85
C ASN A 113 -18.81 3.46 2.26
N HIS A 114 -17.98 3.15 1.27
CA HIS A 114 -18.05 1.87 0.54
C HIS A 114 -16.83 0.97 0.72
N LEU A 115 -15.76 1.45 1.34
CA LEU A 115 -14.55 0.67 1.62
C LEU A 115 -14.30 0.61 3.12
N SER A 116 -14.79 -0.46 3.74
CA SER A 116 -14.59 -0.74 5.16
C SER A 116 -13.30 -1.53 5.39
N LEU A 117 -12.18 -1.10 4.82
CA LEU A 117 -10.90 -1.78 4.95
C LEU A 117 -9.72 -0.78 4.88
N PRO A 118 -8.57 -1.11 5.47
CA PRO A 118 -7.38 -0.28 5.37
C PRO A 118 -6.70 -0.48 4.02
N ILE A 119 -6.24 0.64 3.45
CA ILE A 119 -5.61 0.72 2.14
C ILE A 119 -4.20 1.27 2.30
N VAL A 120 -3.20 0.52 1.83
CA VAL A 120 -1.81 0.96 1.73
C VAL A 120 -1.53 1.40 0.30
N VAL A 121 -1.14 2.66 0.15
CA VAL A 121 -0.70 3.24 -1.11
C VAL A 121 0.82 3.28 -1.12
N TRP A 122 1.44 2.45 -1.94
CA TRP A 122 2.90 2.35 -2.04
C TRP A 122 3.47 3.34 -3.06
N ILE A 123 4.05 4.43 -2.58
CA ILE A 123 4.60 5.51 -3.41
C ILE A 123 6.13 5.50 -3.47
N SER A 124 6.70 5.90 -4.61
CA SER A 124 8.14 6.17 -4.75
C SER A 124 8.40 7.68 -4.71
N ALA A 125 9.62 8.11 -4.35
CA ALA A 125 10.00 9.52 -4.21
C ALA A 125 9.76 10.38 -5.46
N LEU A 126 9.73 9.77 -6.65
CA LEU A 126 9.33 10.44 -7.90
C LEU A 126 7.89 11.00 -7.84
N LEU A 127 7.06 10.54 -6.90
CA LEU A 127 5.66 10.95 -6.74
C LEU A 127 5.46 12.10 -5.75
N CYS A 128 6.51 12.62 -5.12
CA CYS A 128 6.40 13.68 -4.10
C CYS A 128 6.73 15.09 -4.61
N LEU A 129 6.77 15.30 -5.93
CA LEU A 129 6.99 16.62 -6.55
C LEU A 129 5.68 17.32 -6.98
N TRP A 130 4.53 16.86 -6.48
CA TRP A 130 3.20 17.41 -6.76
C TRP A 130 2.37 17.49 -5.49
#